data_AF-A0A6B1EW67-F1
#
_entry.id   AF-A0A6B1EW67-F1
#
_cell.length_a   1.000
_cell.length_b   1.000
_cell.length_c   1.000
_cell.angle_alpha   90.00
_cell.angle_beta   90.00
_cell.angle_gamma   90.00
#
_symmetry.space_group_name_H-M   'P 1'
#
loop_
_entity.id
_entity.type
_entity.pdbx_description
1 polymer ?
#
loop_
_entity_poly.entity_id
_entity_poly.type
_entity_poly.pdbx_seq_one_letter_code
_entity_poly.pdbx_strand_id
1 'polypeptide(L)'
;MAPFYKGAGIGTHWHVHDSRRVGFTARSPVTYPETEALIEHIATGTDNSPYISLTRSYAVAWDYAMNGTEIPTSTNPGYVYEIEIDIPVPSDLKILDPIKEVALSLPMADSESEYPFYQHNGLPNFLLGVVSPSDMLHFQIGRELQPPGPGVPCAPNLTSQLEALVKALRDAEILACGHIPAHCVNNRFDVEFSGMDLHFSEEGLQ
;
A
#
# COMPACT_ATOMS: atom_id res chain seq x y z
N MET A 1 -9.56 -11.68 18.49
CA MET A 1 -8.67 -11.72 17.31
C MET A 1 -8.08 -10.33 17.11
N ALA A 2 -7.00 -10.19 16.35
CA ALA A 2 -6.51 -8.86 16.00
C ALA A 2 -7.32 -8.31 14.80
N PRO A 3 -7.90 -7.11 14.88
CA PRO A 3 -8.68 -6.54 13.78
C PRO A 3 -7.80 -6.10 12.61
N PHE A 4 -8.44 -5.94 11.46
CA PHE A 4 -7.92 -5.19 10.32
C PHE A 4 -8.53 -3.79 10.31
N TYR A 5 -7.87 -2.87 9.63
CA TYR A 5 -8.30 -1.50 9.46
C TYR A 5 -8.30 -1.10 7.99
N LYS A 6 -9.20 -0.17 7.65
CA LYS A 6 -9.24 0.47 6.33
C LYS A 6 -9.56 1.95 6.45
N GLY A 7 -8.66 2.77 5.92
CA GLY A 7 -8.88 4.21 5.77
C GLY A 7 -9.77 4.53 4.58
N ALA A 8 -10.61 5.53 4.73
CA ALA A 8 -11.47 6.08 3.70
C ALA A 8 -11.45 7.60 3.79
N GLY A 9 -10.56 8.22 3.02
CA GLY A 9 -10.51 9.68 2.90
C GLY A 9 -11.74 10.25 2.23
N ILE A 10 -12.01 11.54 2.47
CA ILE A 10 -13.15 12.24 1.85
C ILE A 10 -13.14 12.02 0.34
N GLY A 11 -14.32 11.83 -0.24
CA GLY A 11 -14.52 11.68 -1.68
C GLY A 11 -14.15 10.30 -2.23
N THR A 12 -13.53 9.42 -1.43
CA THR A 12 -13.30 8.04 -1.83
C THR A 12 -14.60 7.24 -1.84
N HIS A 13 -14.61 6.12 -2.57
CA HIS A 13 -15.78 5.24 -2.64
C HIS A 13 -16.23 4.77 -1.24
N TRP A 14 -15.29 4.42 -0.36
CA TRP A 14 -15.58 3.96 1.00
C TRP A 14 -15.98 5.08 1.97
N HIS A 15 -15.76 6.33 1.59
CA HIS A 15 -16.30 7.48 2.31
C HIS A 15 -17.77 7.74 1.94
N VAL A 16 -18.09 7.64 0.64
CA VAL A 16 -19.46 7.86 0.15
C VAL A 16 -20.40 6.70 0.50
N HIS A 17 -19.88 5.47 0.55
CA HIS A 17 -20.65 4.27 0.83
C HIS A 17 -20.24 3.66 2.18
N ASP A 18 -21.09 3.82 3.19
CA ASP A 18 -20.84 3.31 4.54
C ASP A 18 -20.76 1.78 4.57
N SER A 19 -19.53 1.27 4.69
CA SER A 19 -19.25 -0.18 4.66
C SER A 19 -19.83 -0.94 5.84
N ARG A 20 -20.26 -0.28 6.93
CA ARG A 20 -21.04 -0.93 7.99
C ARG A 20 -22.41 -1.41 7.51
N ARG A 21 -22.89 -0.88 6.38
CA ARG A 21 -24.21 -1.22 5.81
C ARG A 21 -24.10 -2.21 4.66
N VAL A 22 -23.04 -2.10 3.86
CA VAL A 22 -22.90 -2.83 2.58
C VAL A 22 -21.68 -3.73 2.51
N GLY A 23 -20.78 -3.67 3.50
CA GLY A 23 -19.51 -4.37 3.48
C GLY A 23 -18.48 -3.71 2.57
N PHE A 24 -17.48 -4.49 2.17
CA PHE A 24 -16.49 -4.10 1.17
C PHE A 24 -16.51 -5.06 -0.01
N THR A 25 -16.42 -4.49 -1.20
CA THR A 25 -16.29 -5.24 -2.46
C THR A 25 -15.21 -4.55 -3.28
N ALA A 26 -14.29 -5.30 -3.86
CA ALA A 26 -13.29 -4.70 -4.74
C ALA A 26 -13.96 -3.95 -5.91
N ARG A 27 -13.29 -2.96 -6.51
CA ARG A 27 -13.87 -2.20 -7.64
C ARG A 27 -14.05 -3.09 -8.87
N SER A 28 -13.18 -4.08 -9.05
CA SER A 28 -13.23 -5.04 -10.16
C SER A 28 -13.28 -6.48 -9.64
N PRO A 29 -14.37 -6.87 -8.96
CA PRO A 29 -14.47 -8.14 -8.25
C PRO A 29 -14.59 -9.35 -9.19
N VAL A 30 -14.87 -9.12 -10.47
CA VAL A 30 -14.98 -10.15 -11.51
C VAL A 30 -13.65 -10.42 -12.22
N THR A 31 -12.64 -9.57 -12.02
CA THR A 31 -11.30 -9.77 -12.58
C THR A 31 -10.64 -10.95 -11.88
N TYR A 32 -9.91 -11.77 -12.64
CA TYR A 32 -9.22 -12.92 -12.08
C TYR A 32 -8.07 -12.46 -11.16
N PRO A 33 -7.98 -12.99 -9.92
CA PRO A 33 -6.93 -12.61 -8.99
C PRO A 33 -5.60 -13.30 -9.34
N GLU A 34 -4.76 -12.61 -10.11
CA GLU A 34 -3.38 -13.02 -10.45
C GLU A 34 -2.36 -12.24 -9.63
N THR A 35 -1.14 -12.78 -9.50
CA THR A 35 -0.05 -12.12 -8.77
C THR A 35 0.38 -10.84 -9.48
N GLU A 36 0.34 -10.79 -10.81
CA GLU A 36 0.60 -9.60 -11.61
C GLU A 36 -0.38 -8.48 -11.27
N ALA A 37 -1.68 -8.78 -11.17
CA ALA A 37 -2.70 -7.83 -10.77
C ALA A 37 -2.52 -7.35 -9.32
N LEU A 38 -2.00 -8.21 -8.44
CA LEU A 38 -1.66 -7.86 -7.05
C LEU A 38 -0.48 -6.90 -7.01
N ILE A 39 0.59 -7.21 -7.77
CA ILE A 39 1.76 -6.35 -7.89
C ILE A 39 1.35 -4.99 -8.43
N GLU A 40 0.55 -4.95 -9.49
CA GLU A 40 0.05 -3.70 -10.08
C GLU A 40 -0.81 -2.91 -9.09
N HIS A 41 -1.72 -3.56 -8.37
CA HIS A 41 -2.57 -2.95 -7.34
C HIS A 41 -1.74 -2.19 -6.30
N ILE A 42 -0.69 -2.82 -5.77
CA ILE A 42 0.14 -2.25 -4.71
C ILE A 42 1.11 -1.22 -5.27
N ALA A 43 1.82 -1.56 -6.35
CA ALA A 43 2.85 -0.69 -6.92
C ALA A 43 2.24 0.62 -7.44
N THR A 44 1.09 0.57 -8.11
CA THR A 44 0.46 1.77 -8.70
C THR A 44 -0.56 2.42 -7.79
N GLY A 45 -1.03 1.74 -6.75
CA GLY A 45 -2.16 2.19 -5.94
C GLY A 45 -3.49 2.20 -6.72
N THR A 46 -3.59 1.46 -7.82
CA THR A 46 -4.82 1.40 -8.62
C THR A 46 -5.96 0.77 -7.82
N ASP A 47 -7.11 1.42 -7.83
CA ASP A 47 -8.33 0.87 -7.23
C ASP A 47 -9.06 -0.09 -8.18
N ASN A 48 -8.66 -0.17 -9.46
CA ASN A 48 -9.25 -1.05 -10.47
C ASN A 48 -8.68 -2.47 -10.39
N SER A 49 -8.85 -3.15 -9.25
CA SER A 49 -8.35 -4.50 -9.01
C SER A 49 -9.41 -5.38 -8.34
N PRO A 50 -9.20 -6.71 -8.27
CA PRO A 50 -10.06 -7.61 -7.50
C PRO A 50 -9.73 -7.60 -5.99
N TYR A 51 -8.83 -6.73 -5.54
CA TYR A 51 -8.32 -6.70 -4.17
C TYR A 51 -8.86 -5.51 -3.38
N ILE A 52 -8.98 -5.72 -2.07
CA ILE A 52 -9.32 -4.70 -1.08
C ILE A 52 -8.12 -4.56 -0.16
N SER A 53 -7.44 -3.40 -0.20
CA SER A 53 -6.39 -3.06 0.75
C SER A 53 -6.94 -2.93 2.17
N LEU A 54 -6.34 -3.70 3.08
CA LEU A 54 -6.49 -3.65 4.52
C LEU A 54 -5.11 -3.44 5.14
N THR A 55 -5.08 -3.03 6.41
CA THR A 55 -3.84 -2.96 7.18
C THR A 55 -4.11 -3.44 8.60
N ARG A 56 -3.08 -3.90 9.31
CA ARG A 56 -3.16 -4.13 10.77
C ARG A 56 -2.76 -2.90 11.59
N SER A 57 -2.28 -1.84 10.93
CA SER A 57 -1.87 -0.61 11.59
C SER A 57 -3.00 0.43 11.53
N TYR A 58 -3.55 0.78 12.69
CA TYR A 58 -4.52 1.88 12.78
C TYR A 58 -3.92 3.19 12.25
N ALA A 59 -2.64 3.47 12.53
CA ALA A 59 -1.97 4.69 12.09
C ALA A 59 -1.90 4.80 10.56
N VAL A 60 -1.64 3.69 9.86
CA VAL A 60 -1.66 3.67 8.39
C VAL A 60 -3.08 3.90 7.88
N ALA A 61 -4.08 3.22 8.43
CA ALA A 61 -5.47 3.44 8.04
C ALA A 61 -5.92 4.90 8.29
N TRP A 62 -5.47 5.51 9.38
CA TRP A 62 -5.71 6.91 9.69
C TRP A 62 -5.08 7.84 8.66
N ASP A 63 -3.82 7.60 8.26
CA ASP A 63 -3.16 8.38 7.20
C ASP A 63 -3.93 8.31 5.87
N TYR A 64 -4.39 7.12 5.47
CA TYR A 64 -5.29 6.99 4.32
C TYR A 64 -6.63 7.72 4.48
N ALA A 65 -7.17 7.79 5.70
CA ALA A 65 -8.39 8.54 5.98
C ALA A 65 -8.16 10.06 5.92
N MET A 66 -6.94 10.52 6.14
CA MET A 66 -6.53 11.92 5.99
C MET A 66 -6.26 12.31 4.55
N ASN A 67 -5.78 11.38 3.73
CA ASN A 67 -5.39 11.60 2.35
C ASN A 67 -6.54 11.36 1.35
N GLY A 68 -7.63 12.12 1.51
CA GLY A 68 -8.77 12.15 0.58
C GLY A 68 -8.68 13.24 -0.50
N THR A 69 -9.80 13.53 -1.16
CA THR A 69 -9.91 14.69 -2.08
C THR A 69 -9.89 16.03 -1.34
N GLU A 70 -10.17 16.01 -0.04
CA GLU A 70 -10.26 17.16 0.86
C GLU A 70 -9.68 16.79 2.22
N ILE A 71 -9.28 17.81 2.99
CA ILE A 71 -8.81 17.64 4.37
C ILE A 71 -10.01 17.35 5.28
N PRO A 72 -9.98 16.28 6.08
CA PRO A 72 -11.05 15.96 7.02
C PRO A 72 -11.38 17.06 8.03
N THR A 73 -12.67 17.30 8.26
CA THR A 73 -13.19 18.26 9.25
C THR A 73 -14.27 17.62 10.11
N SER A 74 -14.64 18.23 11.23
CA SER A 74 -15.71 17.73 12.09
C SER A 74 -17.08 17.59 11.40
N THR A 75 -17.34 18.42 10.38
CA THR A 75 -18.59 18.37 9.61
C THR A 75 -18.52 17.47 8.38
N ASN A 76 -17.30 17.08 7.97
CA ASN A 76 -17.04 16.19 6.84
C ASN A 76 -15.80 15.35 7.19
N PRO A 77 -15.91 14.35 8.07
CA PRO A 77 -14.75 13.59 8.52
C PRO A 77 -14.35 12.52 7.49
N GLY A 78 -13.07 12.13 7.50
CA GLY A 78 -12.64 10.86 6.93
C GLY A 78 -13.05 9.71 7.84
N TYR A 79 -12.91 8.47 7.38
CA TYR A 79 -13.28 7.30 8.19
C TYR A 79 -12.16 6.28 8.30
N VAL A 80 -12.01 5.70 9.49
CA VAL A 80 -11.28 4.44 9.68
C VAL A 80 -12.29 3.37 10.08
N TYR A 81 -12.39 2.33 9.27
CA TYR A 81 -13.19 1.15 9.57
C TYR A 81 -12.35 0.12 10.31
N GLU A 82 -12.90 -0.45 11.39
CA GLU A 82 -12.37 -1.61 12.08
C GLU A 82 -13.12 -2.86 11.63
N ILE A 83 -12.36 -3.86 11.20
CA ILE A 83 -12.86 -5.03 10.49
C ILE A 83 -12.39 -6.29 11.21
N GLU A 84 -13.32 -7.08 11.71
CA GLU A 84 -13.08 -8.41 12.28
C GLU A 84 -13.64 -9.47 11.34
N ILE A 85 -12.75 -10.30 10.79
CA ILE A 85 -13.10 -11.38 9.86
C ILE A 85 -13.10 -12.68 10.65
N ASP A 86 -14.23 -13.38 10.70
CA ASP A 86 -14.39 -14.62 11.45
C ASP A 86 -13.35 -15.70 11.10
N ILE A 87 -13.07 -16.56 12.08
CA ILE A 87 -12.29 -17.79 11.89
C ILE A 87 -13.22 -18.99 12.10
N PRO A 88 -13.38 -19.88 11.11
CA PRO A 88 -12.68 -19.90 9.82
C PRO A 88 -13.13 -18.77 8.89
N VAL A 89 -12.20 -18.28 8.06
CA VAL A 89 -12.48 -17.25 7.05
C VAL A 89 -13.60 -17.76 6.12
N PRO A 90 -14.60 -16.92 5.77
CA PRO A 90 -15.64 -17.28 4.82
C PRO A 90 -15.06 -17.86 3.52
N SER A 91 -15.72 -18.88 2.95
CA SER A 91 -15.18 -19.64 1.81
C SER A 91 -14.97 -18.81 0.54
N ASP A 92 -15.70 -17.71 0.40
CA ASP A 92 -15.67 -16.75 -0.69
C ASP A 92 -14.68 -15.59 -0.45
N LEU A 93 -13.98 -15.58 0.69
CA LEU A 93 -13.02 -14.56 1.07
C LEU A 93 -11.62 -15.17 1.24
N LYS A 94 -10.63 -14.57 0.59
CA LYS A 94 -9.21 -14.91 0.78
C LYS A 94 -8.47 -13.73 1.38
N ILE A 95 -7.64 -14.00 2.37
CA ILE A 95 -6.72 -13.02 2.96
C ILE A 95 -5.30 -13.38 2.52
N LEU A 96 -4.68 -12.45 1.83
CA LEU A 96 -3.37 -12.60 1.20
C LEU A 96 -2.37 -11.70 1.91
N ASP A 97 -1.17 -12.25 2.13
CA ASP A 97 0.01 -11.49 2.52
C ASP A 97 0.76 -11.12 1.24
N PRO A 98 0.74 -9.86 0.81
CA PRO A 98 1.36 -9.46 -0.45
C PRO A 98 2.85 -9.76 -0.53
N ILE A 99 3.56 -9.67 0.59
CA ILE A 99 5.01 -9.93 0.62
C ILE A 99 5.25 -11.40 0.26
N LYS A 100 4.43 -12.29 0.84
CA LYS A 100 4.49 -13.72 0.53
C LYS A 100 4.09 -14.01 -0.92
N GLU A 101 3.01 -13.43 -1.41
CA GLU A 101 2.53 -13.67 -2.79
C GLU A 101 3.57 -13.20 -3.82
N VAL A 102 4.15 -12.01 -3.63
CA VAL A 102 5.21 -11.50 -4.52
C VAL A 102 6.46 -12.36 -4.41
N ALA A 103 6.92 -12.70 -3.20
CA ALA A 103 8.12 -13.50 -3.01
C ALA A 103 8.02 -14.89 -3.66
N LEU A 104 6.84 -15.53 -3.62
CA LEU A 104 6.60 -16.84 -4.24
C LEU A 104 6.51 -16.77 -5.77
N SER A 105 6.22 -15.61 -6.35
CA SER A 105 6.18 -15.42 -7.81
C SER A 105 7.56 -15.21 -8.43
N LEU A 106 8.56 -14.86 -7.62
CA LEU A 106 9.92 -14.67 -8.10
C LEU A 106 10.54 -16.02 -8.48
N PRO A 107 11.29 -16.09 -9.60
CA PRO A 107 11.95 -17.32 -10.01
C PRO A 107 12.86 -17.81 -8.87
N MET A 108 12.73 -19.09 -8.50
CA MET A 108 13.70 -19.73 -7.63
C MET A 108 15.03 -19.77 -8.38
N ALA A 109 16.08 -19.25 -7.77
CA ALA A 109 17.42 -19.38 -8.34
C ALA A 109 17.83 -20.85 -8.27
N ASP A 110 17.65 -21.58 -9.37
CA ASP A 110 18.00 -23.00 -9.47
C ASP A 110 19.53 -23.19 -9.61
N SER A 111 20.28 -22.09 -9.83
CA SER A 111 21.74 -22.08 -9.81
C SER A 111 22.32 -20.73 -9.34
N GLU A 112 23.49 -20.74 -8.70
CA GLU A 112 24.23 -19.52 -8.32
C GLU A 112 24.57 -18.62 -9.54
N SER A 113 24.61 -19.20 -10.75
CA SER A 113 24.83 -18.49 -12.02
C SER A 113 23.60 -17.73 -12.54
N GLU A 114 22.41 -17.98 -11.98
CA GLU A 114 21.15 -17.32 -12.36
C GLU A 114 20.75 -16.20 -11.40
N TYR A 115 21.60 -15.84 -10.44
CA TYR A 115 21.39 -14.61 -9.66
C TYR A 115 21.43 -13.41 -10.62
N PRO A 116 20.30 -12.74 -10.89
CA PRO A 116 20.40 -11.44 -11.51
C PRO A 116 21.00 -10.55 -10.44
N PHE A 117 22.18 -10.00 -10.73
CA PHE A 117 22.83 -8.90 -10.01
C PHE A 117 21.80 -8.09 -9.22
N TYR A 118 21.88 -8.19 -7.90
CA TYR A 118 21.09 -7.43 -6.93
C TYR A 118 20.52 -6.11 -7.50
N GLN A 119 19.19 -6.05 -7.63
CA GLN A 119 18.46 -5.12 -8.50
C GLN A 119 18.08 -3.80 -7.83
N HIS A 120 19.07 -2.99 -7.47
CA HIS A 120 18.84 -1.55 -7.46
C HIS A 120 20.11 -0.81 -7.91
N ASN A 121 20.02 -0.14 -9.06
CA ASN A 121 21.13 0.61 -9.64
C ASN A 121 21.02 2.09 -9.22
N GLY A 122 21.06 2.38 -7.92
CA GLY A 122 20.80 3.73 -7.41
C GLY A 122 21.64 4.09 -6.20
N LEU A 123 21.49 5.33 -5.73
CA LEU A 123 22.03 5.75 -4.45
C LEU A 123 21.35 4.96 -3.31
N PRO A 124 22.00 4.77 -2.14
CA PRO A 124 21.40 4.09 -0.99
C PRO A 124 20.02 4.65 -0.58
N ASN A 125 19.79 5.94 -0.82
CA ASN A 125 18.53 6.61 -0.49
C ASN A 125 17.40 6.35 -1.50
N PHE A 126 17.66 5.63 -2.60
CA PHE A 126 16.65 5.33 -3.61
C PHE A 126 15.44 4.60 -3.01
N LEU A 127 15.68 3.63 -2.10
CA LEU A 127 14.61 2.92 -1.39
C LEU A 127 13.83 3.83 -0.43
N LEU A 128 14.46 4.88 0.12
CA LEU A 128 13.74 5.89 0.92
C LEU A 128 12.75 6.65 0.05
N GLY A 129 13.08 6.90 -1.22
CA GLY A 129 12.14 7.42 -2.22
C GLY A 129 10.96 6.49 -2.48
N VAL A 130 11.18 5.18 -2.55
CA VAL A 130 10.07 4.23 -2.77
C VAL A 130 9.10 4.24 -1.59
N VAL A 131 9.63 4.43 -0.37
CA VAL A 131 8.82 4.62 0.84
C VAL A 131 8.09 5.97 0.84
N SER A 132 8.71 7.03 0.34
CA SER A 132 8.13 8.39 0.28
C SER A 132 7.86 8.86 -1.16
N PRO A 133 6.62 8.71 -1.68
CA PRO A 133 6.30 9.07 -3.06
C PRO A 133 6.65 10.52 -3.41
N SER A 134 6.51 11.44 -2.44
CA SER A 134 6.86 12.86 -2.58
C SER A 134 8.37 13.06 -2.82
N ASP A 135 9.19 12.24 -2.17
CA ASP A 135 10.65 12.29 -2.31
C ASP A 135 11.15 11.42 -3.47
N MET A 136 10.36 10.48 -3.97
CA MET A 136 10.73 9.58 -5.06
C MET A 136 11.24 10.36 -6.28
N LEU A 137 10.62 11.49 -6.60
CA LEU A 137 11.03 12.35 -7.71
C LEU A 137 12.49 12.83 -7.55
N HIS A 138 12.91 13.17 -6.32
CA HIS A 138 14.29 13.57 -6.04
C HIS A 138 15.29 12.44 -6.35
N PHE A 139 14.91 11.20 -6.06
CA PHE A 139 15.76 10.03 -6.26
C PHE A 139 15.72 9.48 -7.70
N GLN A 140 14.66 9.78 -8.46
CA GLN A 140 14.57 9.46 -9.90
C GLN A 140 15.33 10.48 -10.78
N ILE A 141 15.46 11.74 -10.36
CA ILE A 141 16.13 12.80 -11.12
C ILE A 141 17.67 12.77 -10.94
N GLY A 142 18.19 11.97 -10.01
CA GLY A 142 19.63 11.83 -9.80
C GLY A 142 20.36 11.46 -11.09
N ARG A 143 21.32 12.31 -11.51
CA ARG A 143 22.19 12.03 -12.67
C ARG A 143 22.75 10.62 -12.57
N GLU A 144 22.69 9.86 -13.67
CA GLU A 144 23.39 8.59 -13.80
C GLU A 144 24.86 8.84 -13.45
N LEU A 145 25.30 8.34 -12.30
CA LEU A 145 26.67 8.54 -11.87
C LEU A 145 27.58 7.80 -12.85
N GLN A 146 28.46 8.54 -13.50
CA GLN A 146 29.39 7.94 -14.44
C GLN A 146 30.46 7.18 -13.65
N PRO A 147 30.62 5.85 -13.87
CA PRO A 147 31.65 5.09 -13.18
C PRO A 147 33.04 5.57 -13.64
N PRO A 148 34.07 5.46 -12.79
CA PRO A 148 35.43 5.69 -13.25
C PRO A 148 35.82 4.67 -14.33
N GLY A 149 36.37 5.13 -15.46
CA GLY A 149 36.87 4.27 -16.54
C GLY A 149 35.87 4.06 -17.70
N PRO A 150 35.98 2.95 -18.45
CA PRO A 150 35.16 2.70 -19.65
C PRO A 150 33.73 2.23 -19.36
N GLY A 151 33.28 2.34 -18.11
CA GLY A 151 31.94 1.90 -17.71
C GLY A 151 30.84 2.81 -18.28
N VAL A 152 29.68 2.22 -18.56
CA VAL A 152 28.50 2.94 -19.03
C VAL A 152 27.69 3.37 -17.79
N PRO A 153 27.24 4.64 -17.71
CA PRO A 153 26.29 5.06 -16.68
C PRO A 153 25.05 4.16 -16.69
N CYS A 154 24.49 3.89 -15.51
CA CYS A 154 23.30 3.06 -15.37
C CYS A 154 22.26 3.84 -14.56
N ALA A 155 21.05 3.98 -15.12
CA ALA A 155 19.92 4.58 -14.41
C ALA A 155 19.45 3.71 -13.24
N PRO A 156 18.92 4.34 -12.17
CA PRO A 156 18.09 3.64 -11.19
C PRO A 156 16.96 2.89 -11.87
N ASN A 157 16.90 1.59 -11.62
CA ASN A 157 15.81 0.72 -12.05
C ASN A 157 15.06 0.24 -10.80
N LEU A 158 13.77 0.53 -10.74
CA LEU A 158 12.84 -0.03 -9.77
C LEU A 158 11.90 -0.97 -10.51
N THR A 159 11.99 -2.26 -10.19
CA THR A 159 11.04 -3.25 -10.70
C THR A 159 9.72 -3.15 -9.93
N SER A 160 8.60 -3.47 -10.59
CA SER A 160 7.27 -3.44 -9.96
C SER A 160 7.20 -4.37 -8.75
N GLN A 161 7.93 -5.49 -8.75
CA GLN A 161 8.02 -6.42 -7.62
C GLN A 161 8.69 -5.77 -6.40
N LEU A 162 9.83 -5.10 -6.60
CA LEU A 162 10.52 -4.40 -5.51
C LEU A 162 9.67 -3.24 -4.98
N GLU A 163 9.04 -2.49 -5.87
CA GLU A 163 8.10 -1.43 -5.49
C GLU A 163 6.94 -1.96 -4.66
N ALA A 164 6.31 -3.05 -5.11
CA ALA A 164 5.20 -3.68 -4.40
C ALA A 164 5.64 -4.21 -3.01
N LEU A 165 6.81 -4.85 -2.91
CA LEU A 165 7.34 -5.31 -1.62
C LEU A 165 7.57 -4.16 -0.64
N VAL A 166 8.21 -3.08 -1.09
CA VAL A 166 8.50 -1.92 -0.24
C VAL A 166 7.22 -1.21 0.20
N LYS A 167 6.27 -1.00 -0.72
CA LYS A 167 4.97 -0.37 -0.41
C LYS A 167 4.12 -1.24 0.52
N ALA A 168 4.03 -2.54 0.26
CA ALA A 168 3.31 -3.46 1.15
C ALA A 168 3.88 -3.46 2.58
N LEU A 169 5.21 -3.39 2.72
CA LEU A 169 5.87 -3.24 4.02
C LEU A 169 5.56 -1.90 4.68
N ARG A 170 5.68 -0.78 3.96
CA ARG A 170 5.41 0.57 4.46
C ARG A 170 3.97 0.69 4.98
N ASP A 171 3.02 0.19 4.20
CA ASP A 171 1.58 0.34 4.48
C ASP A 171 1.05 -0.78 5.40
N ALA A 172 1.92 -1.71 5.81
CA ALA A 172 1.55 -2.94 6.50
C ALA A 172 0.34 -3.62 5.83
N GLU A 173 0.41 -3.70 4.50
CA GLU A 173 -0.72 -4.02 3.64
C GLU A 173 -1.06 -5.50 3.69
N ILE A 174 -2.36 -5.78 3.80
CA ILE A 174 -2.97 -7.09 3.69
C ILE A 174 -4.06 -6.97 2.64
N LEU A 175 -4.14 -7.93 1.72
CA LEU A 175 -5.16 -7.89 0.67
C LEU A 175 -6.27 -8.89 0.96
N ALA A 176 -7.50 -8.41 0.89
CA ALA A 176 -8.68 -9.25 0.82
C ALA A 176 -9.11 -9.42 -0.65
N CYS A 177 -9.31 -10.66 -1.08
CA CYS A 177 -9.89 -11.00 -2.38
C CYS A 177 -11.24 -11.68 -2.14
N GLY A 178 -12.32 -11.04 -2.56
CA GLY A 178 -13.70 -11.47 -2.29
C GLY A 178 -14.53 -10.36 -1.67
N HIS A 179 -15.71 -10.71 -1.16
CA HIS A 179 -16.59 -9.79 -0.44
C HIS A 179 -16.31 -9.85 1.06
N ILE A 180 -16.12 -8.70 1.71
CA ILE A 180 -16.10 -8.61 3.17
C ILE A 180 -17.50 -8.19 3.62
N PRO A 181 -18.26 -9.07 4.29
CA PRO A 181 -19.62 -8.76 4.71
C PRO A 181 -19.71 -7.58 5.67
N ALA A 182 -20.84 -6.87 5.65
CA ALA A 182 -21.09 -5.74 6.55
C ALA A 182 -20.98 -6.10 8.05
N HIS A 183 -21.34 -7.34 8.43
CA HIS A 183 -21.25 -7.79 9.82
C HIS A 183 -19.81 -7.96 10.32
N CYS A 184 -18.82 -8.01 9.43
CA CYS A 184 -17.41 -7.99 9.80
C CYS A 184 -16.92 -6.57 10.14
N VAL A 185 -17.70 -5.52 9.85
CA VAL A 185 -17.30 -4.13 10.10
C VAL A 185 -17.87 -3.68 11.45
N ASN A 186 -17.08 -3.85 12.51
CA ASN A 186 -17.52 -3.61 13.88
C ASN A 186 -17.71 -2.12 14.17
N ASN A 187 -16.70 -1.32 13.83
CA ASN A 187 -16.65 0.09 14.18
C ASN A 187 -16.26 0.95 12.98
N ARG A 188 -16.65 2.21 13.05
CA ARG A 188 -16.17 3.29 12.17
C ARG A 188 -15.80 4.46 13.06
N PHE A 189 -14.56 4.90 12.96
CA PHE A 189 -14.05 6.06 13.65
C PHE A 189 -14.00 7.23 12.68
N ASP A 190 -14.54 8.36 13.10
CA ASP A 190 -14.45 9.60 12.34
C ASP A 190 -13.05 10.19 12.57
N VAL A 191 -12.42 10.64 11.49
CA VAL A 191 -11.09 11.23 11.47
C VAL A 191 -11.22 12.68 11.03
N GLU A 192 -10.60 13.60 11.77
CA GLU A 192 -10.62 15.04 11.50
C GLU A 192 -9.22 15.64 11.66
N PHE A 193 -8.92 16.69 10.89
CA PHE A 193 -7.69 17.44 11.05
C PHE A 193 -7.82 18.40 12.24
N SER A 194 -7.01 18.19 13.27
CA SER A 194 -7.05 18.99 14.51
C SER A 194 -6.22 20.28 14.45
N GLY A 195 -5.41 20.49 13.41
CA GLY A 195 -4.49 21.62 13.30
C GLY A 195 -3.31 21.61 14.28
N MET A 196 -3.31 20.75 15.30
CA MET A 196 -2.24 20.63 16.29
C MET A 196 -1.17 19.60 15.94
N ASP A 197 -1.37 18.79 14.90
CA ASP A 197 -0.49 17.68 14.53
C ASP A 197 0.69 18.08 13.61
N LEU A 198 0.86 19.38 13.30
CA LEU A 198 1.94 19.88 12.42
C LEU A 198 3.29 20.11 13.11
N HIS A 199 3.47 19.74 14.38
CA HIS A 199 4.72 19.98 15.12
C HIS A 199 5.78 18.87 15.04
N PHE A 200 5.78 18.06 13.98
CA PHE A 200 6.86 17.11 13.70
C PHE A 200 7.51 17.38 12.34
N SER A 201 8.10 18.56 12.17
CA SER A 201 9.19 18.75 11.21
C SER A 201 10.08 19.94 11.62
N GLU A 202 11.40 19.74 11.44
CA GLU A 202 12.47 20.75 11.38
C GLU A 202 13.30 21.14 12.63
N GLU A 203 13.51 20.26 13.61
CA GLU A 203 14.68 20.39 14.50
C GLU A 203 15.49 19.09 14.55
N GLY A 204 16.42 18.90 13.61
CA GLY A 204 17.26 17.71 13.65
C GLY A 204 18.31 17.56 12.55
N LEU A 205 18.73 18.63 11.87
CA LEU A 205 19.94 18.63 11.03
C LEU A 205 20.58 20.03 11.10
N GLN A 206 21.36 20.26 12.17
CA GLN A 206 22.50 21.16 12.15
C GLN A 206 23.77 20.32 12.26
#